data_AF-A0A6C2U4H8-F1
#
_entry.id   AF-A0A6C2U4H8-F1
#
_cell.length_a   1.000
_cell.length_b   1.000
_cell.length_c   1.000
_cell.angle_alpha   90.00
_cell.angle_beta   90.00
_cell.angle_gamma   90.00
#
_symmetry.space_group_name_H-M   'P 1'
#
loop_
_entity.id
_entity.type
_entity.pdbx_description
1 polymer ?
#
loop_
_entity_poly.entity_id
_entity_poly.type
_entity_poly.pdbx_seq_one_letter_code
_entity_poly.pdbx_strand_id
1 'polypeptide(L)' 'MTALAEKIYNEALDLPTDERLALVDRLLHIKTVPTETEIESAWIEESHRRLNNIREGKEKTIPGDAVFEEVQERFRK' A
#
# COMPACT_ATOMS: atom_id res chain seq x y z
N MET A 1 -16.99 -7.08 17.08
CA MET A 1 -15.78 -6.49 17.70
C MET A 1 -15.58 -7.13 19.06
N THR A 2 -14.38 -7.08 19.66
CA THR A 2 -14.25 -7.49 21.07
C THR A 2 -14.89 -6.44 21.97
N ALA A 3 -15.32 -6.82 23.18
CA ALA A 3 -15.86 -5.85 24.15
C ALA A 3 -14.87 -4.70 24.44
N LEU A 4 -13.56 -5.00 24.40
CA LEU A 4 -12.50 -4.00 24.51
C LEU A 4 -12.47 -3.04 23.31
N ALA A 5 -12.59 -3.56 22.09
CA ALA A 5 -12.59 -2.73 20.89
C ALA A 5 -13.81 -1.81 20.81
N GLU A 6 -14.99 -2.26 21.24
CA GLU A 6 -16.20 -1.43 21.31
C GLU A 6 -16.05 -0.31 22.35
N LYS A 7 -15.47 -0.62 23.52
CA LYS A 7 -15.16 0.38 24.54
C LYS A 7 -14.21 1.47 24.01
N ILE A 8 -13.11 1.07 23.38
CA ILE A 8 -12.11 2.00 22.80
C ILE A 8 -12.75 2.87 21.71
N TYR A 9 -13.58 2.29 20.85
CA TYR A 9 -14.29 3.03 19.82
C TYR A 9 -15.18 4.12 20.42
N ASN A 10 -15.99 3.77 21.43
CA ASN A 10 -16.89 4.73 22.08
C ASN A 10 -16.11 5.85 22.78
N GLU A 11 -15.04 5.53 23.51
CA GLU A 11 -14.19 6.53 24.17
C GLU A 11 -13.48 7.44 23.15
N ALA A 12 -13.10 6.92 21.98
CA ALA A 12 -12.48 7.71 20.92
C ALA A 12 -13.46 8.72 20.29
N LEU A 13 -14.78 8.48 20.33
CA LEU A 13 -15.76 9.44 19.81
C LEU A 13 -15.82 10.73 20.63
N ASP A 14 -15.58 10.63 21.95
CA ASP A 14 -15.62 11.75 22.89
C ASP A 14 -14.40 12.68 22.77
N LEU A 15 -13.36 12.26 22.06
CA LEU A 15 -12.17 13.07 21.83
C LEU A 15 -12.46 14.27 20.89
N PRO A 16 -11.80 15.41 21.11
CA PRO A 16 -11.75 16.49 20.13
C PRO A 16 -11.28 16.00 18.75
N THR A 17 -11.72 16.66 17.68
CA THR A 17 -11.41 16.24 16.30
C THR A 17 -9.92 16.05 16.05
N ASP A 18 -9.07 16.96 16.54
CA ASP A 18 -7.62 16.88 16.31
C ASP A 18 -7.00 15.67 17.02
N GLU A 19 -7.48 15.34 18.21
CA GLU A 19 -7.03 14.17 18.97
C GLU A 19 -7.51 12.85 18.33
N ARG A 20 -8.73 12.82 17.79
CA ARG A 20 -9.22 11.67 17.01
C ARG A 20 -8.37 11.43 15.77
N LEU A 21 -8.03 12.49 15.03
CA LEU A 21 -7.19 12.38 13.84
C LEU A 21 -5.78 11.89 14.19
N ALA A 22 -5.18 12.43 15.26
CA ALA A 22 -3.88 11.95 15.74
C ALA A 22 -3.92 10.49 16.22
N LEU A 23 -5.02 10.06 16.86
CA LEU A 23 -5.20 8.67 17.27
C LEU A 23 -5.33 7.73 16.07
N VAL A 24 -6.13 8.09 15.06
CA VAL A 24 -6.27 7.33 13.81
C VAL A 24 -4.92 7.20 13.11
N ASP A 25 -4.17 8.30 12.99
CA ASP A 25 -2.84 8.29 12.38
C ASP A 25 -1.89 7.33 13.10
N ARG A 26 -1.84 7.38 14.43
CA ARG A 26 -1.03 6.46 15.23
C ARG A 26 -1.47 5.00 15.04
N LEU A 27 -2.78 4.73 15.03
CA LEU A 27 -3.32 3.38 14.83
C LEU A 27 -3.02 2.84 13.42
N LEU A 28 -3.03 3.69 12.39
CA LEU A 28 -2.64 3.33 11.03
C LEU A 28 -1.13 3.04 10.91
N HIS A 29 -0.30 3.77 11.67
CA HIS A 29 1.14 3.56 11.72
C HIS A 29 1.57 2.36 12.58
N ILE A 30 0.70 1.84 13.45
CA ILE A 30 0.90 0.54 14.09
C ILE A 30 0.79 -0.52 12.99
N LYS A 31 1.96 -0.88 12.42
CA LYS A 31 2.13 -1.90 11.39
C LYS A 31 1.17 -3.06 11.61
N THR A 32 0.15 -3.16 10.78
CA THR A 32 -0.81 -4.28 10.80
C THR A 32 -0.23 -5.58 10.25
N VAL A 33 1.01 -5.56 9.74
CA VAL A 33 1.79 -6.76 9.47
C VAL A 33 3.25 -6.35 9.63
N PRO A 34 4.13 -7.09 10.33
CA PRO A 34 5.53 -7.00 9.99
C PRO A 34 5.62 -7.38 8.52
N THR A 35 5.92 -6.44 7.61
CA THR A 35 6.47 -6.82 6.32
C THR A 35 7.64 -7.72 6.69
N GLU A 36 7.54 -9.02 6.42
CA GLU A 36 8.65 -9.92 6.68
C GLU A 36 9.84 -9.26 6.00
N THR A 37 10.88 -8.91 6.77
CA THR A 37 12.03 -8.15 6.25
C THR A 37 12.61 -8.84 5.00
N GLU A 38 12.44 -10.15 4.91
CA GLU A 38 12.73 -11.00 3.76
C GLU A 38 11.89 -10.65 2.52
N ILE A 39 10.57 -10.46 2.66
CA ILE A 39 9.68 -10.02 1.56
C ILE A 39 10.08 -8.63 1.08
N GLU A 40 10.33 -7.69 2.00
CA GLU A 40 10.75 -6.34 1.62
C GLU A 40 12.09 -6.35 0.87
N SER A 41 13.06 -7.14 1.37
CA SER A 41 14.36 -7.31 0.73
C SER A 41 14.23 -7.96 -0.66
N ALA A 42 13.40 -9.00 -0.80
CA ALA A 42 13.15 -9.67 -2.07
C ALA A 42 12.50 -8.72 -3.10
N TRP A 43 11.59 -7.86 -2.67
CA TRP A 43 10.97 -6.84 -3.54
C TRP A 43 11.98 -5.81 -4.03
N ILE A 44 12.89 -5.35 -3.16
CA ILE A 44 13.95 -4.41 -3.53
C ILE A 44 14.91 -5.04 -4.54
N GLU A 45 15.36 -6.27 -4.27
CA GLU A 45 16.25 -7.02 -5.17
C GLU A 45 15.61 -7.22 -6.55
N GLU A 46 14.38 -7.70 -6.59
CA GLU A 46 13.65 -7.95 -7.84
C GLU A 46 13.42 -6.66 -8.63
N SER A 47 13.13 -5.54 -7.96
CA SER A 47 12.94 -4.24 -8.60
C SER A 47 14.23 -3.77 -9.29
N HIS A 48 15.38 -3.87 -8.61
CA HIS A 48 16.66 -3.54 -9.21
C HIS A 48 17.02 -4.48 -10.36
N ARG A 49 16.79 -5.79 -10.21
CA ARG A 49 17.02 -6.77 -11.28
C ARG A 49 16.23 -6.44 -12.53
N ARG A 50 14.93 -6.15 -12.40
CA ARG A 50 14.06 -5.77 -13.53
C ARG A 50 14.53 -4.48 -14.21
N LEU A 51 14.88 -3.46 -13.44
CA LEU A 51 15.37 -2.20 -13.98
C LEU A 51 16.66 -2.38 -14.80
N ASN A 52 17.60 -3.16 -14.28
CA ASN A 52 18.85 -3.46 -14.98
C ASN A 52 18.59 -4.24 -16.27
N ASN A 53 17.76 -5.27 -16.21
CA ASN A 53 17.37 -6.04 -17.38
C ASN A 53 16.74 -5.16 -18.48
N ILE A 54 15.88 -4.20 -18.11
CA ILE A 54 15.30 -3.23 -19.06
C ILE A 54 16.40 -2.33 -19.65
N ARG A 55 17.28 -1.77 -18.82
CA ARG A 55 18.38 -0.89 -19.26
C ARG A 55 19.38 -1.60 -20.19
N GLU A 56 19.60 -2.89 -19.95
CA GLU A 56 20.48 -3.73 -20.76
C GLU A 56 19.78 -4.31 -22.00
N GLY A 57 18.48 -4.03 -22.19
CA GLY A 57 17.71 -4.54 -23.33
C GLY A 57 17.45 -6.05 -23.28
N LYS A 58 17.57 -6.68 -22.10
CA LYS A 58 17.34 -8.11 -21.89
C LYS A 58 15.86 -8.48 -21.83
N GLU A 59 14.99 -7.50 -21.62
CA GLU A 59 13.53 -7.70 -21.48
C GLU A 59 12.79 -6.85 -22.50
N LYS A 60 11.70 -7.40 -23.05
CA LYS A 60 10.81 -6.67 -23.94
C LYS A 60 9.85 -5.81 -23.12
N THR A 61 9.91 -4.49 -23.30
CA THR A 61 8.95 -3.57 -22.70
C THR A 61 7.73 -3.40 -23.59
N ILE A 62 6.62 -2.99 -22.99
CA ILE A 62 5.43 -2.51 -23.69
C ILE A 62 5.30 -1.00 -23.46
N PRO A 63 4.81 -0.23 -24.44
CA PRO A 63 4.54 1.19 -24.25
C PRO A 63 3.55 1.42 -23.11
N GLY A 64 3.83 2.39 -22.23
CA GLY A 64 2.96 2.71 -21.10
C GLY A 64 1.57 3.15 -21.56
N ASP A 65 1.49 3.97 -22.61
CA ASP A 65 0.23 4.46 -23.16
C ASP A 65 -0.70 3.33 -23.59
N ALA A 66 -0.16 2.28 -24.21
CA ALA A 66 -0.93 1.10 -24.62
C ALA A 66 -1.56 0.37 -23.41
N VAL A 67 -0.87 0.32 -22.26
CA VAL A 67 -1.40 -0.27 -21.03
C VAL A 67 -2.55 0.58 -20.49
N PHE A 68 -2.42 1.91 -20.49
CA PHE A 68 -3.47 2.79 -20.02
C PHE A 68 -4.71 2.75 -20.93
N GLU A 69 -4.52 2.71 -22.24
CA GLU A 69 -5.62 2.52 -23.21
C GLU A 69 -6.37 1.21 -22.96
N GLU A 70 -5.66 0.09 -22.78
CA GLU A 70 -6.28 -1.21 -22.48
C GLU A 70 -7.11 -1.17 -21.19
N VAL A 71 -6.57 -0.56 -20.13
CA VAL A 71 -7.28 -0.41 -18.85
C VAL A 71 -8.53 0.46 -19.02
N GLN A 72 -8.42 1.58 -19.72
CA GLN A 72 -9.56 2.47 -19.97
C GLN A 72 -10.67 1.77 -20.75
N GLU A 73 -10.31 1.05 -21.82
CA GLU A 73 -11.28 0.29 -22.62
C GLU A 73 -11.99 -0.78 -21.79
N ARG A 74 -11.25 -1.52 -20.96
CA ARG A 74 -11.80 -2.58 -20.11
C ARG A 74 -12.84 -2.08 -19.11
N PHE A 75 -12.71 -0.84 -18.65
CA PHE A 75 -13.61 -0.25 -17.66
C PHE A 75 -14.53 0.84 -18.23
N ARG A 76 -14.60 0.97 -19.55
CA ARG A 76 -15.56 1.87 -20.21
C ARG A 76 -16.96 1.29 -20.08
N LYS A 77 -17.82 1.97 -19.32
CA LYS A 77 -19.25 1.64 -19.18
C LYS A 77 -20.02 1.90 -20.47
#